data_AF-A0A0R3SA28-F1
#
_entry.id   AF-A0A0R3SA28-F1
#
_cell.length_a   1.000
_cell.length_b   1.000
_cell.length_c   1.000
_cell.angle_alpha   90.00
_cell.angle_beta   90.00
_cell.angle_gamma   90.00
#
_symmetry.space_group_name_H-M   'P 1'
#
loop_
_entity.id
_entity.type
_entity.pdbx_description
1 polymer ?
#
loop_
_entity_poly.entity_id
_entity_poly.type
_entity_poly.pdbx_seq_one_letter_code
_entity_poly.pdbx_strand_id
1 'polypeptide(L)'
;MASETQPTEIEPRKPTFTPEEEKEIFSHPFFAKTTEDMEGHPAYEALRALKYESEDPDANAEAYKEEGNYYVKRKEYEKAVLAYSGGINAEPLDKKLLAILYTNRGIANGLWKNYGSSVKDCKSAIKINPTHIKAYIQAVKSLLILSKASEALEMCETGLQVDPENATLTELKQKASDLKASLEAQIEKRKNEKAEQIGKLTNVFDNLKKRNITIDFKQPPMGLPEHAGVQISFDAMNLIHWPVLIVYPEFGQTDFIQDVGEFLTVRECLKHVLTPENPPPWDGEKNYTSDMKDLEVYFESIEGGKMIKVPIARTITELTRCSGFYVRRDLVISLLVVSKRSKNFYKKWLEEIEV
;
A
#
# COMPACT_ATOMS: atom_id res chain seq x y z
N MET A 1 -19.30 -19.86 80.76
CA MET A 1 -18.96 -18.57 80.12
C MET A 1 -17.43 -18.49 80.07
N ALA A 2 -16.85 -18.95 78.96
CA ALA A 2 -15.43 -18.78 78.68
C ALA A 2 -15.36 -17.95 77.39
N SER A 3 -14.83 -16.74 77.49
CA SER A 3 -14.66 -15.84 76.36
C SER A 3 -13.41 -16.23 75.58
N GLU A 4 -13.59 -16.64 74.33
CA GLU A 4 -12.51 -16.85 73.36
C GLU A 4 -11.86 -15.51 73.01
N THR A 5 -10.59 -15.34 73.36
CA THR A 5 -9.73 -14.26 72.85
C THR A 5 -9.28 -14.60 71.43
N GLN A 6 -9.68 -13.76 70.46
CA GLN A 6 -9.24 -13.82 69.06
C GLN A 6 -7.72 -13.57 68.93
N PRO A 7 -7.06 -14.13 67.89
CA PRO A 7 -5.64 -13.88 67.63
C PRO A 7 -5.46 -12.46 67.09
N THR A 8 -4.61 -11.67 67.73
CA THR A 8 -4.17 -10.35 67.25
C THR A 8 -3.47 -10.48 65.91
N GLU A 9 -4.05 -9.83 64.91
CA GLU A 9 -3.52 -9.63 63.57
C GLU A 9 -2.14 -8.95 63.65
N ILE A 10 -1.09 -9.62 63.16
CA ILE A 10 0.26 -9.03 63.11
C ILE A 10 0.25 -8.02 61.98
N GLU A 11 0.16 -6.73 62.31
CA GLU A 11 0.28 -5.65 61.34
C GLU A 11 1.58 -5.81 60.53
N PRO A 12 1.54 -5.64 59.19
CA PRO A 12 2.75 -5.68 58.37
C PRO A 12 3.71 -4.59 58.86
N ARG A 13 4.95 -4.99 59.21
CA ARG A 13 6.00 -4.05 59.62
C ARG A 13 6.07 -2.92 58.60
N LYS A 14 5.90 -1.68 59.07
CA LYS A 14 6.07 -0.48 58.26
C LYS A 14 7.44 -0.56 57.54
N PRO A 15 7.51 -0.17 56.25
CA PRO A 15 8.78 -0.11 55.54
C PRO A 15 9.77 0.72 56.37
N THR A 16 10.93 0.13 56.65
CA THR A 16 11.92 0.66 57.59
C THR A 16 12.62 1.91 57.07
N PHE A 17 12.41 2.24 55.80
CA PHE A 17 13.05 3.36 55.10
C PHE A 17 11.98 4.34 54.64
N THR A 18 12.30 5.62 54.74
CA THR A 18 11.53 6.69 54.11
C THR A 18 11.65 6.58 52.57
N PRO A 19 10.70 7.13 51.80
CA PRO A 19 10.78 7.12 50.33
C PRO A 19 12.05 7.78 49.78
N GLU A 20 12.62 8.72 50.51
CA GLU A 20 13.87 9.42 50.19
C GLU A 20 15.09 8.52 50.44
N GLU A 21 15.13 7.82 51.58
CA GLU A 21 16.17 6.85 51.90
C GLU A 21 16.14 5.65 50.94
N GLU A 22 14.96 5.16 50.55
CA GLU A 22 14.86 4.11 49.53
C GLU A 22 15.44 4.60 48.21
N LYS A 23 15.16 5.84 47.82
CA LYS A 23 15.67 6.42 46.58
C LYS A 23 17.20 6.55 46.63
N GLU A 24 17.78 6.95 47.74
CA GLU A 24 19.24 7.02 47.92
C GLU A 24 19.88 5.63 47.93
N ILE A 25 19.32 4.67 48.66
CA ILE A 25 19.86 3.30 48.74
C ILE A 25 19.80 2.62 47.38
N PHE A 26 18.66 2.69 46.68
CA PHE A 26 18.48 2.08 45.36
C PHE A 26 19.13 2.88 44.22
N SER A 27 19.60 4.12 44.48
CA SER A 27 20.48 4.86 43.56
C SER A 27 21.92 4.36 43.58
N HIS A 28 22.30 3.54 44.56
CA HIS A 28 23.64 2.96 44.60
C HIS A 28 23.71 1.72 43.67
N PRO A 29 24.74 1.57 42.82
CA PRO A 29 24.82 0.49 41.82
C PRO A 29 24.70 -0.92 42.38
N PHE A 30 25.12 -1.10 43.63
CA PHE A 30 25.09 -2.39 44.32
C PHE A 30 23.67 -2.84 44.74
N PHE A 31 22.74 -1.89 44.89
CA PHE A 31 21.39 -2.18 45.40
C PHE A 31 20.29 -1.94 44.35
N ALA A 32 20.62 -1.40 43.17
CA ALA A 32 19.67 -1.09 42.10
C ALA A 32 18.77 -2.29 41.75
N LYS A 33 17.44 -2.06 41.71
CA LYS A 33 16.44 -3.08 41.38
C LYS A 33 16.44 -3.47 39.89
N THR A 34 16.89 -2.56 39.03
CA THR A 34 16.86 -2.65 37.58
C THR A 34 18.11 -2.03 36.98
N THR A 35 18.66 -2.65 35.95
CA THR A 35 19.88 -2.16 35.26
C THR A 35 19.63 -0.92 34.40
N GLU A 36 18.37 -0.66 34.05
CA GLU A 36 17.94 0.50 33.24
C GLU A 36 18.07 1.83 33.98
N ASP A 37 17.86 1.84 35.31
CA ASP A 37 17.91 3.08 36.11
C ASP A 37 19.34 3.61 36.32
N MET A 38 20.35 2.83 35.91
CA MET A 38 21.77 3.08 36.21
C MET A 38 22.64 3.24 34.96
N GLU A 39 22.04 3.20 33.76
CA GLU A 39 22.76 3.36 32.49
C GLU A 39 23.31 4.79 32.40
N GLY A 40 24.65 4.93 32.39
CA GLY A 40 25.36 6.22 32.44
C GLY A 40 25.87 6.66 33.83
N HIS A 41 25.61 5.90 34.91
CA HIS A 41 26.19 6.19 36.21
C HIS A 41 27.68 5.74 36.26
N PRO A 42 28.65 6.58 36.66
CA PRO A 42 30.08 6.26 36.58
C PRO A 42 30.47 4.96 37.29
N ALA A 43 29.84 4.67 38.43
CA ALA A 43 30.10 3.43 39.17
C ALA A 43 29.44 2.19 38.53
N TYR A 44 28.34 2.34 37.78
CA TYR A 44 27.77 1.25 36.98
C TYR A 44 28.63 0.97 35.75
N GLU A 45 29.14 2.01 35.09
CA GLU A 45 30.11 1.89 34.00
C GLU A 45 31.42 1.24 34.47
N ALA A 46 31.91 1.60 35.66
CA ALA A 46 33.09 0.96 36.25
C ALA A 46 32.85 -0.53 36.57
N LEU A 47 31.69 -0.90 37.09
CA LEU A 47 31.31 -2.30 37.30
C LEU A 47 31.14 -3.06 35.98
N ARG A 48 30.60 -2.39 34.95
CA ARG A 48 30.48 -2.95 33.61
C ARG A 48 31.87 -3.17 33.00
N ALA A 49 32.79 -2.23 33.17
CA ALA A 49 34.19 -2.38 32.75
C ALA A 49 34.86 -3.56 33.46
N LEU A 50 34.74 -3.65 34.79
CA LEU A 50 35.22 -4.79 35.60
C LEU A 50 34.66 -6.14 35.14
N LYS A 51 33.42 -6.18 34.65
CA LYS A 51 32.77 -7.41 34.17
C LYS A 51 33.34 -7.92 32.85
N TYR A 52 33.81 -7.04 31.97
CA TYR A 52 34.39 -7.37 30.66
C TYR A 52 35.90 -7.04 30.58
N GLU A 53 36.57 -7.01 31.73
CA GLU A 53 37.98 -6.64 31.89
C GLU A 53 38.95 -7.82 31.72
N SER A 54 38.49 -8.94 31.17
CA SER A 54 39.43 -10.00 30.82
C SER A 54 40.28 -9.52 29.64
N GLU A 55 41.61 -9.71 29.73
CA GLU A 55 42.53 -9.44 28.61
C GLU A 55 42.26 -10.36 27.40
N ASP A 56 41.37 -11.34 27.56
CA ASP A 56 40.98 -12.30 26.54
C ASP A 56 39.70 -11.84 25.80
N PRO A 57 39.81 -11.47 24.51
CA PRO A 57 38.66 -11.13 23.65
C PRO A 57 37.57 -12.21 23.63
N ASP A 58 37.95 -13.49 23.68
CA ASP A 58 37.01 -14.60 23.60
C ASP A 58 36.17 -14.71 24.88
N ALA A 59 36.78 -14.54 26.06
CA ALA A 59 36.07 -14.56 27.33
C ALA A 59 35.08 -13.39 27.46
N ASN A 60 35.44 -12.19 26.98
CA ASN A 60 34.53 -11.05 26.92
C ASN A 60 33.35 -11.32 25.98
N ALA A 61 33.62 -11.87 24.80
CA ALA A 61 32.61 -12.25 23.84
C ALA A 61 31.64 -13.33 24.39
N GLU A 62 32.13 -14.28 25.19
CA GLU A 62 31.30 -15.26 25.89
C GLU A 62 30.41 -14.64 26.96
N ALA A 63 30.92 -13.68 27.75
CA ALA A 63 30.12 -12.98 28.74
C ALA A 63 28.95 -12.22 28.08
N TYR A 64 29.21 -11.54 26.95
CA TYR A 64 28.18 -10.88 26.15
C TYR A 64 27.20 -11.86 25.50
N LYS A 65 27.66 -13.04 25.08
CA LYS A 65 26.80 -14.12 24.56
C LYS A 65 25.79 -14.56 25.63
N GLU A 66 26.24 -14.79 26.86
CA GLU A 66 25.36 -15.20 27.96
C GLU A 66 24.38 -14.10 28.37
N GLU A 67 24.81 -12.85 28.38
CA GLU A 67 23.93 -11.69 28.58
C GLU A 67 22.86 -11.58 27.49
N GLY A 68 23.24 -11.74 26.22
CA GLY A 68 22.28 -11.77 25.11
C GLY A 68 21.27 -12.91 25.28
N ASN A 69 21.73 -14.11 25.65
CA ASN A 69 20.86 -15.26 25.91
C ASN A 69 19.88 -14.98 27.07
N TYR A 70 20.31 -14.28 28.11
CA TYR A 70 19.46 -13.85 29.22
C TYR A 70 18.33 -12.93 28.75
N TYR A 71 18.64 -11.91 27.95
CA TYR A 71 17.62 -11.00 27.42
C TYR A 71 16.65 -11.68 26.43
N VAL A 72 17.14 -12.61 25.60
CA VAL A 72 16.25 -13.41 24.71
C VAL A 72 15.25 -14.23 25.53
N LYS A 73 15.68 -14.86 26.64
CA LYS A 73 14.77 -15.62 27.52
C LYS A 73 13.68 -14.72 28.14
N ARG A 74 14.00 -13.46 28.41
CA ARG A 74 13.07 -12.44 28.91
C ARG A 74 12.23 -11.76 27.83
N LYS A 75 12.42 -12.13 26.56
CA LYS A 75 11.79 -11.51 25.37
C LYS A 75 12.16 -10.04 25.17
N GLU A 76 13.26 -9.58 25.78
CA GLU A 76 13.81 -8.24 25.62
C GLU A 76 14.77 -8.22 24.41
N TYR A 77 14.20 -8.33 23.20
CA TYR A 77 14.99 -8.63 22.00
C TYR A 77 15.95 -7.50 21.58
N GLU A 78 15.59 -6.24 21.82
CA GLU A 78 16.44 -5.09 21.54
C GLU A 78 17.75 -5.15 22.36
N LYS A 79 17.63 -5.37 23.67
CA LYS A 79 18.79 -5.52 24.56
C LYS A 79 19.63 -6.74 24.21
N ALA A 80 18.99 -7.84 23.81
CA ALA A 80 19.71 -9.00 23.31
C ALA A 80 20.57 -8.66 22.07
N VAL A 81 20.02 -7.91 21.10
CA VAL A 81 20.76 -7.47 19.92
C VAL A 81 21.95 -6.59 20.30
N LEU A 82 21.79 -5.69 21.27
CA LEU A 82 22.88 -4.86 21.79
C LEU A 82 23.96 -5.70 22.48
N ALA A 83 23.59 -6.63 23.35
CA ALA A 83 24.52 -7.52 24.04
C ALA A 83 25.34 -8.38 23.05
N TYR A 84 24.69 -9.01 22.07
CA TYR A 84 25.41 -9.76 21.04
C TYR A 84 26.30 -8.87 20.17
N SER A 85 25.89 -7.61 19.92
CA SER A 85 26.74 -6.65 19.21
C SER A 85 27.98 -6.27 20.02
N GLY A 86 27.85 -6.13 21.34
CA GLY A 86 28.99 -5.99 22.25
C GLY A 86 29.97 -7.17 22.14
N GLY A 87 29.45 -8.40 22.10
CA GLY A 87 30.26 -9.60 21.92
C GLY A 87 30.97 -9.68 20.56
N ILE A 88 30.35 -9.18 19.49
CA ILE A 88 30.98 -9.09 18.16
C ILE A 88 32.07 -8.00 18.15
N ASN A 89 31.82 -6.87 18.80
CA ASN A 89 32.75 -5.74 18.91
C ASN A 89 33.95 -6.03 19.83
N ALA A 90 33.85 -7.06 20.68
CA ALA A 90 34.99 -7.57 21.43
C ALA A 90 36.02 -8.28 20.53
N GLU A 91 35.70 -8.51 19.24
CA GLU A 91 36.58 -9.14 18.24
C GLU A 91 37.16 -10.49 18.69
N PRO A 92 36.30 -11.48 19.02
CA PRO A 92 36.76 -12.81 19.43
C PRO A 92 37.64 -13.44 18.34
N LEU A 93 38.73 -14.07 18.78
CA LEU A 93 39.67 -14.80 17.93
C LEU A 93 39.06 -16.14 17.49
N ASP A 94 38.19 -16.74 18.31
CA ASP A 94 37.45 -17.94 17.93
C ASP A 94 36.36 -17.63 16.90
N LYS A 95 36.62 -18.04 15.65
CA LYS A 95 35.68 -17.95 14.54
C LYS A 95 34.36 -18.69 14.79
N LYS A 96 34.38 -19.78 15.57
CA LYS A 96 33.14 -20.51 15.92
C LYS A 96 32.28 -19.68 16.86
N LEU A 97 32.87 -19.10 17.90
CA LEU A 97 32.20 -18.15 18.79
C LEU A 97 31.65 -16.95 18.02
N LEU A 98 32.44 -16.37 17.11
CA LEU A 98 31.99 -15.26 16.27
C LEU A 98 30.78 -15.64 15.40
N ALA A 99 30.80 -16.81 14.75
CA ALA A 99 29.67 -17.31 13.97
C ALA A 99 28.42 -17.53 14.83
N ILE A 100 28.58 -18.03 16.06
CA ILE A 100 27.47 -18.20 17.02
C ILE A 100 26.88 -16.85 17.42
N LEU A 101 27.72 -15.85 17.69
CA LEU A 101 27.26 -14.49 18.04
C LEU A 101 26.46 -13.85 16.90
N TYR A 102 26.95 -13.93 15.66
CA TYR A 102 26.18 -13.47 14.49
C TYR A 102 24.86 -14.23 14.35
N THR A 103 24.85 -15.54 14.58
CA THR A 103 23.62 -16.34 14.47
C THR A 103 22.61 -15.97 15.54
N ASN A 104 23.06 -15.82 16.79
CA ASN A 104 22.20 -15.45 17.91
C ASN A 104 21.66 -14.03 17.77
N ARG A 105 22.49 -13.07 17.30
CA ARG A 105 22.02 -11.73 16.94
C ARG A 105 21.02 -11.78 15.79
N GLY A 106 21.25 -12.62 14.79
CA GLY A 106 20.31 -12.86 13.70
C GLY A 106 18.97 -13.41 14.18
N ILE A 107 18.98 -14.37 15.12
CA ILE A 107 17.76 -14.91 15.74
C ILE A 107 17.04 -13.82 16.54
N ALA A 108 17.76 -13.06 17.38
CA ALA A 108 17.18 -11.96 18.15
C ALA A 108 16.55 -10.89 17.24
N ASN A 109 17.23 -10.51 16.15
CA ASN A 109 16.68 -9.63 15.12
C ASN A 109 15.40 -10.21 14.48
N GLY A 110 15.37 -11.51 14.19
CA GLY A 110 14.18 -12.18 13.66
C GLY A 110 13.01 -12.18 14.64
N LEU A 111 13.27 -12.39 15.93
CA LEU A 111 12.27 -12.30 17.00
C LEU A 111 11.76 -10.87 17.20
N TRP A 112 12.65 -9.89 17.01
CA TRP A 112 12.32 -8.46 17.01
C TRP A 112 11.66 -7.98 15.70
N LYS A 113 11.41 -8.89 14.75
CA LYS A 113 10.81 -8.63 13.41
C LYS A 113 11.69 -7.80 12.46
N ASN A 114 12.97 -7.66 12.77
CA ASN A 114 13.97 -7.07 11.88
C ASN A 114 14.54 -8.12 10.91
N TYR A 115 13.70 -8.65 10.03
CA TYR A 115 14.03 -9.79 9.17
C TYR A 115 15.19 -9.48 8.19
N GLY A 116 15.31 -8.25 7.69
CA GLY A 116 16.41 -7.86 6.82
C GLY A 116 17.78 -7.94 7.52
N SER A 117 17.87 -7.42 8.74
CA SER A 117 19.07 -7.53 9.59
C SER A 117 19.34 -8.98 9.99
N SER A 118 18.29 -9.74 10.30
CA SER A 118 18.39 -11.19 10.59
C SER A 118 19.07 -11.96 9.46
N VAL A 119 18.66 -11.72 8.20
CA VAL A 119 19.28 -12.36 7.03
C VAL A 119 20.74 -11.94 6.87
N LYS A 120 21.07 -10.66 7.06
CA LYS A 120 22.45 -10.16 6.96
C LYS A 120 23.37 -10.80 7.99
N ASP A 121 22.91 -10.91 9.23
CA ASP A 121 23.64 -11.56 10.32
C ASP A 121 23.83 -13.05 10.04
N CYS A 122 22.79 -13.76 9.60
CA CYS A 122 22.89 -15.17 9.25
C CYS A 122 23.83 -15.41 8.06
N LYS A 123 23.79 -14.58 7.01
CA LYS A 123 24.74 -14.66 5.88
C LYS A 123 26.19 -14.43 6.35
N SER A 124 26.40 -13.54 7.31
CA SER A 124 27.72 -13.29 7.92
C SER A 124 28.19 -14.51 8.72
N ALA A 125 27.33 -15.10 9.54
CA ALA A 125 27.62 -16.33 10.27
C ALA A 125 28.00 -17.50 9.35
N ILE A 126 27.25 -17.68 8.25
CA ILE A 126 27.49 -18.73 7.24
C ILE A 126 28.84 -18.52 6.54
N LYS A 127 29.21 -17.27 6.23
CA LYS A 127 30.52 -16.96 5.64
C LYS A 127 31.68 -17.33 6.57
N ILE A 128 31.50 -17.19 7.89
CA ILE A 128 32.52 -17.51 8.89
C ILE A 128 32.57 -19.02 9.15
N ASN A 129 31.40 -19.64 9.35
CA ASN A 129 31.28 -21.07 9.55
C ASN A 129 30.16 -21.65 8.66
N PRO A 130 30.51 -22.17 7.47
CA PRO A 130 29.54 -22.78 6.55
C PRO A 130 28.86 -24.03 7.10
N THR A 131 29.40 -24.65 8.15
CA THR A 131 28.79 -25.84 8.76
C THR A 131 27.67 -25.52 9.76
N HIS A 132 27.43 -24.23 10.04
CA HIS A 132 26.48 -23.81 11.06
C HIS A 132 25.02 -23.78 10.58
N ILE A 133 24.37 -24.95 10.60
CA ILE A 133 22.99 -25.15 10.10
C ILE A 133 21.94 -24.21 10.71
N LYS A 134 22.07 -23.83 11.99
CA LYS A 134 21.11 -22.92 12.64
C LYS A 134 21.02 -21.56 11.93
N ALA A 135 22.13 -21.06 11.38
CA ALA A 135 22.12 -19.82 10.60
C ALA A 135 21.36 -19.97 9.28
N TYR A 136 21.48 -21.11 8.59
CA TYR A 136 20.70 -21.40 7.38
C TYR A 136 19.20 -21.42 7.67
N ILE A 137 18.79 -22.15 8.72
CA ILE A 137 17.37 -22.24 9.12
C ILE A 137 16.80 -20.86 9.42
N GLN A 138 17.52 -20.03 10.19
CA GLN A 138 17.05 -18.69 10.54
C GLN A 138 17.03 -17.73 9.35
N ALA A 139 18.02 -17.81 8.45
CA ALA A 139 18.05 -17.03 7.21
C ALA A 139 16.83 -17.36 6.34
N VAL A 140 16.55 -18.65 6.11
CA VAL A 140 15.42 -19.11 5.30
C VAL A 140 14.09 -18.67 5.91
N LYS A 141 13.89 -18.85 7.22
CA LYS A 141 12.68 -18.37 7.91
C LYS A 141 12.45 -16.87 7.69
N SER A 142 13.52 -16.08 7.78
CA SER A 142 13.44 -14.63 7.58
C SER A 142 13.20 -14.25 6.12
N LEU A 143 13.79 -14.96 5.16
CA LEU A 143 13.57 -14.76 3.72
C LEU A 143 12.15 -15.11 3.29
N LEU A 144 11.56 -16.17 3.85
CA LEU A 144 10.16 -16.55 3.62
C LEU A 144 9.20 -15.44 4.06
N ILE A 145 9.44 -14.84 5.23
CA ILE A 145 8.63 -13.72 5.74
C ILE A 145 8.79 -12.48 4.83
N LEU A 146 9.99 -12.25 4.30
CA LEU A 146 10.26 -11.18 3.33
C LEU A 146 9.75 -11.48 1.91
N SER A 147 9.06 -12.61 1.71
CA SER A 147 8.58 -13.05 0.38
C SER A 147 9.69 -13.20 -0.67
N LYS A 148 10.93 -13.45 -0.23
CA LYS A 148 12.11 -13.67 -1.08
C LYS A 148 12.33 -15.16 -1.34
N ALA A 149 11.37 -15.78 -2.04
CA ALA A 149 11.31 -17.23 -2.21
C ALA A 149 12.52 -17.83 -2.96
N SER A 150 13.03 -17.14 -3.98
CA SER A 150 14.20 -17.60 -4.75
C SER A 150 15.46 -17.67 -3.89
N GLU A 151 15.76 -16.60 -3.14
CA GLU A 151 16.89 -16.59 -2.20
C GLU A 151 16.70 -17.66 -1.10
N ALA A 152 15.47 -17.87 -0.62
CA ALA A 152 15.18 -18.89 0.38
C ALA A 152 15.48 -20.31 -0.12
N LEU A 153 15.14 -20.62 -1.38
CA LEU A 153 15.42 -21.93 -1.99
C LEU A 153 16.93 -22.19 -2.12
N GLU A 154 17.69 -21.21 -2.61
CA GLU A 154 19.16 -21.30 -2.72
C GLU A 154 19.81 -21.54 -1.34
N MET A 155 19.32 -20.84 -0.31
CA MET A 155 19.79 -21.02 1.07
C MET A 155 19.42 -22.40 1.64
N CYS A 156 18.24 -22.94 1.30
CA CYS A 156 17.89 -24.31 1.66
C CYS A 156 18.79 -25.34 0.98
N GLU A 157 19.10 -25.14 -0.31
CA GLU A 157 19.94 -26.07 -1.08
C GLU A 157 21.37 -26.11 -0.55
N THR A 158 21.94 -24.94 -0.30
CA THR A 158 23.27 -24.84 0.32
C THR A 158 23.28 -25.40 1.75
N GLY A 159 22.23 -25.19 2.54
CA GLY A 159 22.11 -25.79 3.88
C GLY A 159 21.99 -27.32 3.85
N LEU A 160 21.22 -27.88 2.90
CA LEU A 160 21.06 -29.32 2.73
C LEU A 160 22.30 -30.01 2.15
N GLN A 161 23.19 -29.29 1.47
CA GLN A 161 24.52 -29.83 1.11
C GLN A 161 25.40 -30.06 2.34
N VAL A 162 25.19 -29.28 3.41
CA VAL A 162 25.94 -29.37 4.66
C VAL A 162 25.34 -30.45 5.58
N ASP A 163 24.01 -30.47 5.72
CA ASP A 163 23.26 -31.44 6.51
C ASP A 163 22.07 -31.99 5.70
N PRO A 164 22.29 -33.07 4.92
CA PRO A 164 21.28 -33.63 4.02
C PRO A 164 20.05 -34.20 4.73
N GLU A 165 20.19 -34.64 5.99
CA GLU A 165 19.11 -35.27 6.76
C GLU A 165 18.30 -34.26 7.58
N ASN A 166 18.53 -32.95 7.38
CA ASN A 166 17.85 -31.92 8.15
C ASN A 166 16.36 -31.76 7.78
N ALA A 167 15.48 -32.38 8.56
CA ALA A 167 14.03 -32.29 8.37
C ALA A 167 13.49 -30.85 8.35
N THR A 168 14.08 -29.92 9.12
CA THR A 168 13.57 -28.54 9.15
C THR A 168 13.89 -27.77 7.88
N LEU A 169 15.05 -28.00 7.26
CA LEU A 169 15.41 -27.37 5.99
C LEU A 169 14.62 -27.94 4.81
N THR A 170 14.32 -29.25 4.81
CA THR A 170 13.47 -29.85 3.77
C THR A 170 12.04 -29.30 3.82
N GLU A 171 11.45 -29.17 5.02
CA GLU A 171 10.14 -28.52 5.20
C GLU A 171 10.15 -27.06 4.74
N LEU A 172 11.20 -26.30 5.09
CA LEU A 172 11.32 -24.90 4.67
C LEU A 172 11.55 -24.78 3.16
N LYS A 173 12.25 -25.72 2.53
CA LYS A 173 12.43 -25.79 1.08
C LYS A 173 11.08 -25.97 0.38
N GLN A 174 10.22 -26.86 0.88
CA GLN A 174 8.87 -27.03 0.33
C GLN A 174 8.07 -25.73 0.44
N LYS A 175 8.06 -25.08 1.62
CA LYS A 175 7.39 -23.79 1.83
C LYS A 175 7.90 -22.70 0.89
N ALA A 176 9.21 -22.66 0.64
CA ALA A 176 9.81 -21.71 -0.30
C ALA A 176 9.40 -21.98 -1.75
N SER A 177 9.30 -23.26 -2.14
CA SER A 177 8.83 -23.67 -3.46
C SER A 177 7.36 -23.29 -3.69
N ASP A 178 6.50 -23.58 -2.72
CA ASP A 178 5.06 -23.25 -2.80
C ASP A 178 4.85 -21.73 -2.87
N LEU A 179 5.61 -20.97 -2.07
CA LEU A 179 5.58 -19.50 -2.10
C LEU A 179 6.04 -18.96 -3.45
N LYS A 180 7.12 -19.50 -4.03
CA LYS A 180 7.62 -19.10 -5.35
C LYS A 180 6.57 -19.34 -6.43
N ALA A 181 5.97 -20.53 -6.47
CA ALA A 181 4.92 -20.87 -7.42
C ALA A 181 3.70 -19.95 -7.28
N SER A 182 3.28 -19.62 -6.05
CA SER A 182 2.17 -18.68 -5.80
C SER A 182 2.48 -17.27 -6.32
N LEU A 183 3.69 -16.76 -6.06
CA LEU A 183 4.10 -15.43 -6.54
C LEU A 183 4.19 -15.37 -8.06
N GLU A 184 4.76 -16.38 -8.70
CA GLU A 184 4.83 -16.47 -10.16
C GLU A 184 3.44 -16.56 -10.80
N ALA A 185 2.53 -17.35 -10.24
CA ALA A 185 1.14 -17.43 -10.70
C ALA A 185 0.41 -16.08 -10.56
N GLN A 186 0.64 -15.33 -9.48
CA GLN A 186 0.06 -13.99 -9.31
C GLN A 186 0.63 -12.99 -10.32
N ILE A 187 1.92 -13.04 -10.61
CA ILE A 187 2.57 -12.18 -11.61
C ILE A 187 1.99 -12.47 -12.99
N GLU A 188 1.89 -13.74 -13.37
CA GLU A 188 1.36 -14.14 -14.68
C GLU A 188 -0.12 -13.78 -14.81
N LYS A 189 -0.93 -13.99 -13.76
CA LYS A 189 -2.33 -13.56 -13.73
C LYS A 189 -2.45 -12.05 -13.98
N ARG A 190 -1.70 -11.23 -13.24
CA ARG A 190 -1.72 -9.76 -13.41
C ARG A 190 -1.25 -9.33 -14.81
N LYS A 191 -0.28 -10.04 -15.37
CA LYS A 191 0.21 -9.78 -16.73
C LYS A 191 -0.87 -10.09 -17.77
N ASN A 192 -1.57 -11.22 -17.63
CA ASN A 192 -2.65 -11.61 -18.52
C ASN A 192 -3.86 -10.68 -18.41
N GLU A 193 -4.25 -10.27 -17.20
CA GLU A 193 -5.31 -9.27 -17.00
C GLU A 193 -4.96 -7.93 -17.66
N LYS A 194 -3.72 -7.45 -17.50
CA LYS A 194 -3.25 -6.23 -18.17
C LYS A 194 -3.21 -6.39 -19.69
N ALA A 195 -2.73 -7.51 -20.20
CA ALA A 195 -2.67 -7.79 -21.63
C ALA A 195 -4.08 -7.85 -22.25
N GLU A 196 -5.04 -8.46 -21.55
CA GLU A 196 -6.44 -8.50 -21.97
C GLU A 196 -7.05 -7.08 -22.01
N GLN A 197 -6.81 -6.26 -20.98
CA GLN A 197 -7.27 -4.86 -20.95
C GLN A 197 -6.67 -4.04 -22.09
N ILE A 198 -5.36 -4.17 -22.33
CA ILE A 198 -4.67 -3.49 -23.44
C ILE A 198 -5.21 -3.98 -24.79
N GLY A 199 -5.45 -5.28 -24.95
CA GLY A 199 -6.03 -5.86 -26.16
C GLY A 199 -7.43 -5.33 -26.45
N LYS A 200 -8.30 -5.27 -25.42
CA LYS A 200 -9.64 -4.65 -25.52
C LYS A 200 -9.54 -3.21 -25.98
N LEU A 201 -8.70 -2.41 -25.31
CA LEU A 201 -8.55 -0.98 -25.61
C LEU A 201 -7.95 -0.75 -27.01
N THR A 202 -6.99 -1.56 -27.44
CA THR A 202 -6.39 -1.48 -28.78
C THR A 202 -7.45 -1.76 -29.86
N ASN A 203 -8.27 -2.80 -29.66
CA ASN A 203 -9.38 -3.10 -30.57
C ASN A 203 -10.38 -1.94 -30.66
N VAL A 204 -10.71 -1.30 -29.53
CA VAL A 204 -11.55 -0.09 -29.53
C VAL A 204 -10.92 1.01 -30.39
N PHE A 205 -9.65 1.36 -30.14
CA PHE A 205 -8.96 2.41 -30.89
C PHE A 205 -8.87 2.11 -32.38
N ASP A 206 -8.61 0.86 -32.77
CA ASP A 206 -8.58 0.45 -34.17
C ASP A 206 -9.93 0.61 -34.85
N ASN A 207 -11.04 0.27 -34.17
CA ASN A 207 -12.39 0.47 -34.68
C ASN A 207 -12.75 1.96 -34.80
N LEU A 208 -12.37 2.79 -33.82
CA LEU A 208 -12.57 4.23 -33.87
C LEU A 208 -11.78 4.88 -35.02
N LYS A 209 -10.53 4.45 -35.22
CA LYS A 209 -9.68 4.92 -36.32
C LYS A 209 -10.26 4.55 -37.68
N LYS A 210 -10.79 3.33 -37.86
CA LYS A 210 -11.48 2.92 -39.10
C LYS A 210 -12.70 3.78 -39.44
N ARG A 211 -13.34 4.38 -38.42
CA ARG A 211 -14.50 5.27 -38.57
C ARG A 211 -14.14 6.75 -38.68
N ASN A 212 -12.84 7.08 -38.75
CA ASN A 212 -12.32 8.45 -38.82
C ASN A 212 -12.79 9.35 -37.65
N ILE A 213 -12.91 8.77 -36.44
CA ILE A 213 -13.29 9.52 -35.25
C ILE A 213 -12.04 10.16 -34.64
N THR A 214 -12.10 11.47 -34.41
CA THR A 214 -11.00 12.23 -33.81
C THR A 214 -11.01 12.11 -32.30
N ILE A 215 -9.87 11.77 -31.71
CA ILE A 215 -9.69 11.65 -30.26
C ILE A 215 -8.65 12.68 -29.82
N ASP A 216 -9.00 13.51 -28.85
CA ASP A 216 -8.05 14.46 -28.27
C ASP A 216 -7.44 13.92 -26.98
N PHE A 217 -6.12 13.74 -27.00
CA PHE A 217 -5.32 13.26 -25.88
C PHE A 217 -4.80 14.39 -24.98
N LYS A 218 -4.95 15.66 -25.39
CA LYS A 218 -4.44 16.83 -24.63
C LYS A 218 -5.35 17.23 -23.48
N GLN A 219 -6.66 17.06 -23.65
CA GLN A 219 -7.65 17.40 -22.63
C GLN A 219 -7.58 16.44 -21.44
N PRO A 220 -7.65 16.93 -20.19
CA PRO A 220 -7.65 16.07 -19.02
C PRO A 220 -8.92 15.20 -19.01
N PRO A 221 -8.85 13.99 -18.43
CA PRO A 221 -10.04 13.17 -18.20
C PRO A 221 -10.97 13.91 -17.25
N MET A 222 -12.28 13.77 -17.43
CA MET A 222 -13.27 14.52 -16.62
C MET A 222 -13.44 13.97 -15.18
N GLY A 223 -12.56 13.06 -14.75
CA GLY A 223 -12.57 12.53 -13.38
C GLY A 223 -13.83 11.74 -13.04
N LEU A 224 -14.38 10.99 -14.01
CA LEU A 224 -15.50 10.09 -13.75
C LEU A 224 -15.15 9.12 -12.62
N PRO A 225 -16.06 8.86 -11.66
CA PRO A 225 -15.80 7.94 -10.55
C PRO A 225 -15.33 6.58 -11.07
N GLU A 226 -14.26 6.01 -10.50
CA GLU A 226 -13.73 4.69 -10.87
C GLU A 226 -14.80 3.58 -10.89
N HIS A 227 -15.88 3.76 -10.11
CA HIS A 227 -16.98 2.81 -9.94
C HIS A 227 -18.02 2.87 -11.07
N ALA A 228 -17.97 3.88 -11.94
CA ALA A 228 -18.89 3.98 -13.06
C ALA A 228 -18.67 2.83 -14.05
N GLY A 229 -17.44 2.30 -14.16
CA GLY A 229 -17.14 1.14 -15.00
C GLY A 229 -17.49 1.30 -16.49
N VAL A 230 -17.86 2.51 -16.92
CA VAL A 230 -18.41 2.75 -18.24
C VAL A 230 -17.28 2.86 -19.23
N GLN A 231 -17.17 1.83 -20.06
CA GLN A 231 -16.31 1.79 -21.22
C GLN A 231 -17.19 1.86 -22.45
N ILE A 232 -16.73 2.57 -23.46
CA ILE A 232 -17.26 2.44 -24.82
C ILE A 232 -17.37 0.95 -25.17
N SER A 233 -18.52 0.56 -25.71
CA SER A 233 -18.79 -0.83 -26.05
C SER A 233 -19.30 -0.96 -27.48
N PHE A 234 -19.31 -2.18 -27.98
CA PHE A 234 -19.76 -2.52 -29.32
C PHE A 234 -20.80 -3.63 -29.20
N ASP A 235 -21.94 -3.47 -29.85
CA ASP A 235 -22.98 -4.50 -29.84
C ASP A 235 -22.71 -5.63 -30.86
N ALA A 236 -23.64 -6.60 -30.93
CA ALA A 236 -23.57 -7.72 -31.86
C ALA A 236 -23.56 -7.31 -33.35
N MET A 237 -24.03 -6.09 -33.66
CA MET A 237 -24.01 -5.51 -35.00
C MET A 237 -22.77 -4.63 -35.24
N ASN A 238 -21.83 -4.63 -34.28
CA ASN A 238 -20.64 -3.80 -34.26
C ASN A 238 -20.94 -2.29 -34.16
N LEU A 239 -22.13 -1.88 -33.72
CA LEU A 239 -22.47 -0.47 -33.53
C LEU A 239 -21.84 0.04 -32.22
N ILE A 240 -21.41 1.30 -32.22
CA ILE A 240 -20.79 1.90 -31.04
C ILE A 240 -21.85 2.32 -30.03
N HIS A 241 -21.58 2.00 -28.78
CA HIS A 241 -22.30 2.51 -27.62
C HIS A 241 -21.41 3.47 -26.85
N TRP A 242 -21.81 4.73 -26.82
CA TRP A 242 -21.04 5.84 -26.27
C TRP A 242 -21.48 6.19 -24.86
N PRO A 243 -20.53 6.42 -23.94
CA PRO A 243 -20.79 7.22 -22.76
C PRO A 243 -20.93 8.69 -23.14
N VAL A 244 -22.03 9.31 -22.71
CA VAL A 244 -22.32 10.72 -22.99
C VAL A 244 -22.50 11.48 -21.68
N LEU A 245 -21.66 12.51 -21.47
CA LEU A 245 -21.80 13.47 -20.39
C LEU A 245 -22.53 14.71 -20.91
N ILE A 246 -23.66 15.00 -20.29
CA ILE A 246 -24.42 16.22 -20.48
C ILE A 246 -24.02 17.21 -19.38
N VAL A 247 -23.55 18.38 -19.76
CA VAL A 247 -23.11 19.44 -18.86
C VAL A 247 -24.11 20.60 -18.94
N TYR A 248 -24.53 21.11 -17.80
CA TYR A 248 -25.37 22.31 -17.66
C TYR A 248 -24.54 23.43 -17.03
N PRO A 249 -23.88 24.27 -17.85
CA PRO A 249 -22.93 25.26 -17.33
C PRO A 249 -23.56 26.28 -16.40
N GLU A 250 -24.85 26.59 -16.60
CA GLU A 250 -25.62 27.51 -15.78
C GLU A 250 -25.64 27.16 -14.29
N PHE A 251 -25.74 25.86 -13.99
CA PHE A 251 -25.88 25.36 -12.61
C PHE A 251 -24.64 24.60 -12.13
N GLY A 252 -23.63 24.45 -12.99
CA GLY A 252 -22.47 23.59 -12.72
C GLY A 252 -22.85 22.13 -12.48
N GLN A 253 -23.95 21.68 -13.09
CA GLN A 253 -24.48 20.32 -12.95
C GLN A 253 -24.12 19.47 -14.16
N THR A 254 -24.09 18.15 -13.96
CA THR A 254 -23.81 17.19 -15.03
C THR A 254 -24.68 15.95 -14.88
N ASP A 255 -25.15 15.43 -16.01
CA ASP A 255 -25.80 14.13 -16.10
C ASP A 255 -24.97 13.20 -16.98
N PHE A 256 -24.88 11.93 -16.59
CA PHE A 256 -24.06 10.94 -17.29
C PHE A 256 -24.93 9.78 -17.79
N ILE A 257 -24.97 9.61 -19.11
CA ILE A 257 -25.64 8.50 -19.77
C ILE A 257 -24.57 7.47 -20.14
N GLN A 258 -24.71 6.27 -19.58
CA GLN A 258 -23.69 5.22 -19.69
C GLN A 258 -23.65 4.57 -21.08
N ASP A 259 -24.82 4.45 -21.71
CA ASP A 259 -25.01 3.62 -22.89
C ASP A 259 -25.88 4.35 -23.93
N VAL A 260 -25.24 4.92 -24.96
CA VAL A 260 -25.89 5.64 -26.06
C VAL A 260 -25.45 5.05 -27.39
N GLY A 261 -26.35 4.33 -28.06
CA GLY A 261 -26.11 3.81 -29.40
C GLY A 261 -25.80 4.92 -30.42
N GLU A 262 -24.91 4.64 -31.36
CA GLU A 262 -24.36 5.65 -32.30
C GLU A 262 -25.39 6.31 -33.22
N PHE A 263 -26.58 5.72 -33.40
CA PHE A 263 -27.67 6.28 -34.20
C PHE A 263 -28.74 7.01 -33.39
N LEU A 264 -28.64 7.02 -32.07
CA LEU A 264 -29.52 7.85 -31.24
C LEU A 264 -29.26 9.32 -31.52
N THR A 265 -30.32 10.10 -31.51
CA THR A 265 -30.25 11.55 -31.63
C THR A 265 -29.90 12.21 -30.31
N VAL A 266 -29.29 13.40 -30.37
CA VAL A 266 -29.05 14.22 -29.18
C VAL A 266 -30.36 14.49 -28.44
N ARG A 267 -31.47 14.69 -29.17
CA ARG A 267 -32.81 14.82 -28.59
C ARG A 267 -33.23 13.60 -27.76
N GLU A 268 -32.99 12.40 -28.27
CA GLU A 268 -33.31 11.17 -27.52
C GLU A 268 -32.45 11.05 -26.27
N CYS A 269 -31.16 11.39 -26.35
CA CYS A 269 -30.26 11.44 -25.19
C CYS A 269 -30.81 12.40 -24.12
N LEU A 270 -31.20 13.61 -24.51
CA LEU A 270 -31.78 14.59 -23.58
C LEU A 270 -33.11 14.12 -22.99
N LYS A 271 -33.92 13.32 -23.71
CA LYS A 271 -35.20 12.81 -23.19
C LYS A 271 -35.01 11.80 -22.07
N HIS A 272 -33.91 11.06 -22.07
CA HIS A 272 -33.57 10.13 -21.00
C HIS A 272 -33.28 10.85 -19.67
N VAL A 273 -32.84 12.10 -19.75
CA VAL A 273 -32.37 12.86 -18.59
C VAL A 273 -33.39 13.93 -18.15
N LEU A 274 -34.02 14.61 -19.12
CA LEU A 274 -34.98 15.68 -18.90
C LEU A 274 -36.43 15.17 -19.03
N THR A 275 -36.84 14.31 -18.10
CA THR A 275 -38.19 13.73 -18.10
C THR A 275 -39.25 14.71 -17.56
N PRO A 276 -40.46 14.78 -18.16
CA PRO A 276 -41.51 15.70 -17.66
C PRO A 276 -42.05 15.30 -16.30
N GLU A 277 -42.02 14.01 -15.99
CA GLU A 277 -42.54 13.41 -14.76
C GLU A 277 -41.62 13.68 -13.57
N ASN A 278 -40.30 13.80 -13.82
CA ASN A 278 -39.29 14.06 -12.81
C ASN A 278 -38.32 15.14 -13.31
N PRO A 279 -38.67 16.44 -13.18
CA PRO A 279 -37.80 17.52 -13.59
C PRO A 279 -36.55 17.58 -12.68
N PRO A 280 -35.42 18.07 -13.18
CA PRO A 280 -34.21 18.19 -12.37
C PRO A 280 -34.43 19.08 -11.14
N PRO A 281 -33.99 18.68 -9.93
CA PRO A 281 -34.25 19.42 -8.70
C PRO A 281 -33.53 20.77 -8.65
N TRP A 282 -32.48 20.94 -9.45
CA TRP A 282 -31.72 22.19 -9.59
C TRP A 282 -32.39 23.20 -10.53
N ASP A 283 -33.35 22.78 -11.37
CA ASP A 283 -34.06 23.65 -12.32
C ASP A 283 -35.36 24.20 -11.71
N GLY A 284 -35.23 25.08 -10.72
CA GLY A 284 -36.37 25.67 -10.02
C GLY A 284 -37.33 26.47 -10.91
N GLU A 285 -36.82 27.07 -11.99
CA GLU A 285 -37.60 27.85 -12.95
C GLU A 285 -38.21 27.00 -14.08
N LYS A 286 -37.87 25.70 -14.15
CA LYS A 286 -38.29 24.78 -15.22
C LYS A 286 -37.90 25.32 -16.60
N ASN A 287 -36.67 25.82 -16.72
CA ASN A 287 -36.11 26.33 -17.97
C ASN A 287 -35.62 25.19 -18.88
N TYR A 288 -35.34 24.01 -18.33
CA TYR A 288 -34.84 22.81 -19.02
C TYR A 288 -35.97 21.79 -19.19
N THR A 289 -37.02 22.20 -19.92
CA THR A 289 -38.24 21.40 -20.14
C THR A 289 -38.14 20.38 -21.27
N SER A 290 -38.98 19.35 -21.19
CA SER A 290 -39.02 18.21 -22.11
C SER A 290 -39.52 18.53 -23.53
N ASP A 291 -40.08 19.72 -23.76
CA ASP A 291 -40.42 20.19 -25.11
C ASP A 291 -39.18 20.58 -25.93
N MET A 292 -38.05 20.86 -25.26
CA MET A 292 -36.71 21.07 -25.84
C MET A 292 -36.64 22.13 -26.96
N LYS A 293 -37.68 22.96 -27.09
CA LYS A 293 -37.77 23.98 -28.16
C LYS A 293 -36.75 25.09 -27.94
N ASP A 294 -36.49 25.39 -26.68
CA ASP A 294 -35.65 26.50 -26.24
C ASP A 294 -34.26 26.04 -25.79
N LEU A 295 -33.98 24.73 -25.88
CA LEU A 295 -32.67 24.16 -25.56
C LEU A 295 -31.74 24.26 -26.76
N GLU A 296 -30.50 24.65 -26.49
CA GLU A 296 -29.41 24.60 -27.43
C GLU A 296 -28.29 23.73 -26.89
N VAL A 297 -27.70 22.94 -27.80
CA VAL A 297 -26.62 22.02 -27.47
C VAL A 297 -25.36 22.46 -28.18
N TYR A 298 -24.25 22.43 -27.46
CA TYR A 298 -22.94 22.83 -27.91
C TYR A 298 -21.91 21.75 -27.60
N PHE A 299 -20.83 21.70 -28.36
CA PHE A 299 -19.59 21.02 -27.97
C PHE A 299 -18.41 21.98 -28.11
N GLU A 300 -17.37 21.75 -27.33
CA GLU A 300 -16.11 22.49 -27.42
C GLU A 300 -15.29 22.00 -28.62
N SER A 301 -14.76 22.90 -29.44
CA SER A 301 -13.91 22.53 -30.58
C SER A 301 -12.53 22.04 -30.14
N ILE A 302 -11.94 21.12 -30.91
CA ILE A 302 -10.59 20.57 -30.66
C ILE A 302 -9.47 21.62 -30.64
N GLU A 303 -9.66 22.76 -31.32
CA GLU A 303 -8.70 23.86 -31.32
C GLU A 303 -8.71 24.66 -30.00
N GLY A 304 -9.68 24.39 -29.12
CA GLY A 304 -9.88 25.06 -27.84
C GLY A 304 -10.62 26.39 -27.99
N GLY A 305 -11.44 26.74 -27.02
CA GLY A 305 -12.06 28.08 -26.89
C GLY A 305 -13.31 28.33 -27.73
N LYS A 306 -13.51 27.63 -28.86
CA LYS A 306 -14.71 27.83 -29.70
C LYS A 306 -15.81 26.82 -29.37
N MET A 307 -17.00 27.31 -29.01
CA MET A 307 -18.19 26.47 -28.87
C MET A 307 -18.94 26.33 -30.20
N ILE A 308 -19.23 25.10 -30.59
CA ILE A 308 -19.94 24.79 -31.84
C ILE A 308 -21.34 24.31 -31.50
N LYS A 309 -22.34 25.06 -31.99
CA LYS A 309 -23.76 24.70 -31.84
C LYS A 309 -24.13 23.50 -32.70
N VAL A 310 -24.89 22.57 -32.12
CA VAL A 310 -25.37 21.35 -32.79
C VAL A 310 -26.88 21.27 -32.79
N PRO A 311 -27.52 20.92 -33.92
CA PRO A 311 -28.93 20.59 -33.96
C PRO A 311 -29.23 19.33 -33.15
N ILE A 312 -30.21 19.41 -32.23
CA ILE A 312 -30.62 18.26 -31.40
C ILE A 312 -31.17 17.07 -32.20
N ALA A 313 -31.51 17.27 -33.48
CA ALA A 313 -31.98 16.22 -34.38
C ALA A 313 -30.83 15.36 -34.94
N ARG A 314 -29.57 15.76 -34.77
CA ARG A 314 -28.42 14.97 -35.25
C ARG A 314 -28.21 13.72 -34.41
N THR A 315 -27.78 12.65 -35.08
CA THR A 315 -27.34 11.43 -34.42
C THR A 315 -25.94 11.58 -33.83
N ILE A 316 -25.56 10.71 -32.88
CA ILE A 316 -24.19 10.69 -32.34
C ILE A 316 -23.15 10.40 -33.46
N THR A 317 -23.48 9.56 -34.43
CA THR A 317 -22.60 9.32 -35.60
C THR A 317 -22.41 10.58 -36.44
N GLU A 318 -23.45 11.37 -36.66
CA GLU A 318 -23.35 12.64 -37.37
C GLU A 318 -22.56 13.69 -36.56
N LEU A 319 -22.73 13.69 -35.25
CA LEU A 319 -21.99 14.54 -34.31
C LEU A 319 -20.49 14.26 -34.41
N THR A 320 -20.07 13.00 -34.35
CA THR A 320 -18.66 12.59 -34.41
C THR A 320 -17.95 12.96 -35.72
N ARG A 321 -18.71 13.25 -36.78
CA ARG A 321 -18.21 13.69 -38.10
C ARG A 321 -18.21 15.21 -38.29
N CYS A 322 -18.68 15.97 -37.31
CA CYS A 322 -18.69 17.43 -37.38
C CYS A 322 -17.26 18.00 -37.38
N SER A 323 -17.03 19.06 -38.14
CA SER A 323 -15.75 19.77 -38.13
C SER A 323 -15.44 20.28 -36.72
N GLY A 324 -14.24 19.99 -36.24
CA GLY A 324 -13.78 20.38 -34.90
C GLY A 324 -14.31 19.52 -33.76
N PHE A 325 -15.16 18.51 -34.03
CA PHE A 325 -15.62 17.58 -33.00
C PHE A 325 -14.50 16.62 -32.61
N TYR A 326 -14.40 16.32 -31.31
CA TYR A 326 -13.48 15.33 -30.78
C TYR A 326 -14.13 14.55 -29.65
N VAL A 327 -13.63 13.34 -29.45
CA VAL A 327 -13.90 12.55 -28.25
C VAL A 327 -12.73 12.74 -27.28
N ARG A 328 -13.02 12.91 -25.99
CA ARG A 328 -11.97 13.02 -24.97
C ARG A 328 -11.18 11.71 -24.82
N ARG A 329 -10.00 11.79 -24.18
CA ARG A 329 -9.10 10.65 -23.93
C ARG A 329 -9.78 9.47 -23.20
N ASP A 330 -10.76 9.75 -22.35
CA ASP A 330 -11.58 8.78 -21.63
C ASP A 330 -12.69 8.14 -22.49
N LEU A 331 -12.73 8.45 -23.80
CA LEU A 331 -13.70 7.94 -24.78
C LEU A 331 -15.14 8.38 -24.49
N VAL A 332 -15.29 9.53 -23.83
CA VAL A 332 -16.57 10.13 -23.46
C VAL A 332 -16.90 11.29 -24.39
N ILE A 333 -18.16 11.35 -24.81
CA ILE A 333 -18.72 12.51 -25.53
C ILE A 333 -19.22 13.51 -24.50
N SER A 334 -18.81 14.78 -24.63
CA SER A 334 -19.27 15.86 -23.76
C SER A 334 -20.14 16.83 -24.55
N LEU A 335 -21.35 17.07 -24.06
CA LEU A 335 -22.32 17.99 -24.66
C LEU A 335 -22.74 19.03 -23.63
N LEU A 336 -22.66 20.30 -23.99
CA LEU A 336 -23.11 21.41 -23.16
C LEU A 336 -24.54 21.78 -23.55
N VAL A 337 -25.43 21.90 -22.57
CA VAL A 337 -26.84 22.22 -22.79
C VAL A 337 -27.16 23.52 -22.08
N VAL A 338 -27.76 24.46 -22.83
CA VAL A 338 -28.18 25.76 -22.32
C VAL A 338 -29.61 26.07 -22.75
N SER A 339 -30.37 26.76 -21.91
CA SER A 339 -31.76 27.15 -22.21
C SER A 339 -31.87 28.64 -22.55
N LYS A 340 -32.54 28.96 -23.65
CA LYS A 340 -32.89 30.36 -24.02
C LYS A 340 -33.84 31.03 -23.04
N ARG A 341 -34.56 30.23 -22.23
CA ARG A 341 -35.49 30.77 -21.23
C ARG A 341 -34.76 31.49 -20.11
N SER A 342 -33.53 31.05 -19.78
CA SER A 342 -32.65 31.74 -18.85
C SER A 342 -31.96 32.92 -19.53
N LYS A 343 -32.71 34.02 -19.76
CA LYS A 343 -32.25 35.17 -20.57
C LYS A 343 -30.95 35.79 -20.06
N ASN A 344 -30.79 35.91 -18.74
CA ASN A 344 -29.62 36.55 -18.13
C ASN A 344 -28.36 35.69 -18.31
N PHE A 345 -28.46 34.40 -18.02
CA PHE A 345 -27.35 33.47 -18.21
C PHE A 345 -27.04 33.28 -19.69
N TYR A 346 -28.06 33.02 -20.52
CA TYR A 346 -27.89 32.75 -21.95
C TYR A 346 -27.21 33.92 -22.67
N LYS A 347 -27.57 35.17 -22.35
CA LYS A 347 -26.90 36.34 -22.94
C LYS A 347 -25.42 36.40 -22.55
N LYS A 348 -25.10 36.23 -21.27
CA LYS A 348 -23.72 36.23 -20.78
C LYS A 348 -22.90 35.08 -21.39
N TRP A 349 -23.50 33.90 -21.48
CA TRP A 349 -22.90 32.72 -22.09
C TRP A 349 -22.56 32.95 -23.57
N LEU A 350 -23.47 33.55 -24.35
CA LEU A 350 -23.20 33.89 -25.75
C LEU A 350 -22.02 34.86 -25.90
N GLU A 351 -21.93 35.86 -25.01
CA GLU A 351 -20.79 36.80 -24.99
C GLU A 351 -19.46 36.10 -24.65
N GLU A 352 -19.48 35.04 -23.83
CA GLU A 352 -18.28 34.28 -23.44
C GLU A 352 -17.78 33.33 -24.53
N ILE A 353 -18.65 32.84 -25.42
CA ILE A 353 -18.30 31.83 -26.44
C ILE A 353 -18.02 32.42 -27.84
N GLU A 354 -18.35 33.69 -28.07
CA GLU A 354 -18.06 34.42 -29.32
C GLU A 354 -16.70 35.16 -29.30
N VAL A 355 -16.02 35.16 -28.14
CA VAL A 355 -14.65 35.68 -27.93
C VAL A 355 -13.63 34.58 -28.20
#